data_AF-Q2B389-F1
#
_entry.id   AF-Q2B389-F1
#
_cell.length_a   1.000
_cell.length_b   1.000
_cell.length_c   1.000
_cell.angle_alpha   90.00
_cell.angle_beta   90.00
_cell.angle_gamma   90.00
#
_symmetry.space_group_name_H-M   'P 1'
#
loop_
_entity.id
_entity.type
_entity.pdbx_description
1 polymer ?
#
loop_
_entity_poly.entity_id
_entity_poly.type
_entity_poly.pdbx_seq_one_letter_code
_entity_poly.pdbx_strand_id
1 'polypeptide(L)'
;MREFVKRKGVSLSARVYFIDALSSMALGLFSSLIIGLIIKTVGEQLPAGYGGSFFIEMGTLAMGLMGPAIGVAVAYGLNAPPLVLFAAIASGAAGAALGGPAGSFAAALISVEIGKLVSKETKIDIIVTPFVTILAGYGTAALIGPGISFLLKGLGSMIMWGTEQRPILMGIIVAVLMGLALTAPISSAAIALMLDLHGLAAGAATIGCAAQMVGFAVSSYRENKVGGLIAQGLGTSMLQVPNIIRNPMILLPPTIAGAVLAPLGTTLFVLENNAAGAGMGTAGLVGQIMTVTAMGFSSVVFLKIVMLHFVGPAAISLLLSEYMRKKGWIKHDDMLIQTGGKRNEKA
;
A
#
# COMPACT_ATOMS: atom_id res chain seq x y z
N MET A 1 -0.21 13.52 34.41
CA MET A 1 -0.92 13.14 33.17
C MET A 1 0.03 12.67 32.06
N ARG A 2 1.04 13.45 31.63
CA ARG A 2 1.99 13.04 30.57
C ARG A 2 2.80 11.77 30.90
N GLU A 3 3.20 11.58 32.15
CA GLU A 3 3.93 10.37 32.58
C GLU A 3 3.07 9.10 32.56
N PHE A 4 1.79 9.22 32.92
CA PHE A 4 0.84 8.11 32.87
C PHE A 4 0.63 7.64 31.43
N VAL A 5 0.40 8.57 30.51
CA VAL A 5 0.22 8.30 29.06
C VAL A 5 1.47 7.62 28.47
N LYS A 6 2.67 8.11 28.82
CA LYS A 6 3.94 7.48 28.41
C LYS A 6 4.11 6.06 28.99
N ARG A 7 3.77 5.85 30.27
CA ARG A 7 3.82 4.52 30.91
C ARG A 7 2.91 3.51 30.22
N LYS A 8 1.80 3.97 29.65
CA LYS A 8 0.83 3.14 28.90
C LYS A 8 1.23 2.87 27.44
N GLY A 9 2.36 3.38 26.98
CA GLY A 9 2.79 3.22 25.59
C GLY A 9 1.92 3.98 24.59
N VAL A 10 1.23 5.03 25.05
CA VAL A 10 0.49 5.97 24.20
C VAL A 10 1.44 7.10 23.84
N SER A 11 1.73 7.26 22.55
CA SER A 11 2.55 8.37 22.05
C SER A 11 1.75 9.17 21.04
N LEU A 12 1.47 10.45 21.35
CA LEU A 12 0.78 11.39 20.45
C LEU A 12 1.69 11.86 19.30
N SER A 13 2.50 10.97 18.74
CA SER A 13 3.44 11.28 17.66
C SER A 13 2.77 11.09 16.32
N ALA A 14 2.83 12.11 15.45
CA ALA A 14 2.32 12.01 14.08
C ALA A 14 2.97 10.86 13.30
N ARG A 15 4.25 10.57 13.57
CA ARG A 15 4.95 9.42 12.97
C ARG A 15 4.30 8.09 13.35
N VAL A 16 3.90 7.93 14.61
CA VAL A 16 3.33 6.66 15.09
C VAL A 16 1.96 6.40 14.47
N TYR A 17 1.14 7.45 14.33
CA TYR A 17 -0.21 7.28 13.77
C TYR A 17 -0.22 7.27 12.23
N PHE A 18 0.54 8.15 11.57
CA PHE A 18 0.51 8.25 10.10
C PHE A 18 1.53 7.36 9.39
N ILE A 19 2.56 6.89 10.07
CA ILE A 19 3.54 5.97 9.46
C ILE A 19 3.35 4.59 10.07
N ASP A 20 3.63 4.42 11.36
CA ASP A 20 3.70 3.08 11.94
C ASP A 20 2.35 2.35 11.93
N ALA A 21 1.25 3.04 12.30
CA ALA A 21 -0.08 2.45 12.29
C ALA A 21 -0.62 2.23 10.86
N LEU A 22 -0.41 3.17 9.93
CA LEU A 22 -0.81 2.99 8.52
C LEU A 22 -0.02 1.88 7.83
N SER A 23 1.28 1.77 8.10
CA SER A 23 2.11 0.66 7.64
C SER A 23 1.64 -0.67 8.22
N SER A 24 1.25 -0.70 9.50
CA SER A 24 0.74 -1.92 10.13
C SER A 24 -0.62 -2.32 9.59
N MET A 25 -1.53 -1.37 9.35
CA MET A 25 -2.78 -1.61 8.64
C MET A 25 -2.54 -2.29 7.27
N ALA A 26 -1.54 -1.82 6.52
CA ALA A 26 -1.20 -2.41 5.23
C ALA A 26 -0.78 -3.88 5.34
N LEU A 27 -0.07 -4.27 6.42
CA LEU A 27 0.25 -5.67 6.70
C LEU A 27 -1.02 -6.51 6.93
N GLY A 28 -1.96 -6.00 7.73
CA GLY A 28 -3.25 -6.67 7.98
C GLY A 28 -4.08 -6.84 6.71
N LEU A 29 -4.11 -5.81 5.86
CA LEU A 29 -4.75 -5.86 4.53
C LEU A 29 -4.07 -6.87 3.60
N PHE A 30 -2.75 -6.92 3.60
CA PHE A 30 -1.99 -7.84 2.77
C PHE A 30 -2.31 -9.29 3.17
N SER A 31 -2.23 -9.61 4.46
CA SER A 31 -2.50 -10.96 4.98
C SER A 31 -3.96 -11.42 4.86
N SER A 32 -4.90 -10.51 4.62
CA SER A 32 -6.34 -10.81 4.52
C SER A 32 -6.87 -10.58 3.11
N LEU A 33 -7.18 -9.32 2.77
CA LEU A 33 -7.81 -8.93 1.51
C LEU A 33 -6.99 -9.33 0.29
N ILE A 34 -5.70 -9.00 0.27
CA ILE A 34 -4.86 -9.18 -0.94
C ILE A 34 -4.58 -10.67 -1.17
N ILE A 35 -4.06 -11.37 -0.16
CA ILE A 35 -3.81 -12.82 -0.26
C ILE A 35 -5.12 -13.59 -0.49
N GLY A 36 -6.20 -13.20 0.18
CA GLY A 36 -7.53 -13.78 -0.04
C GLY A 36 -8.01 -13.61 -1.48
N LEU A 37 -7.84 -12.43 -2.07
CA LEU A 37 -8.19 -12.17 -3.46
C LEU A 37 -7.32 -12.98 -4.43
N ILE A 38 -6.01 -13.10 -4.18
CA ILE A 38 -5.11 -13.93 -4.99
C ILE A 38 -5.55 -15.39 -4.95
N ILE A 39 -5.80 -15.92 -3.75
CA ILE A 39 -6.31 -17.29 -3.53
C ILE A 39 -7.61 -17.50 -4.28
N LYS A 40 -8.56 -16.57 -4.15
CA LYS A 40 -9.86 -16.62 -4.84
C LYS A 40 -9.68 -16.63 -6.35
N THR A 41 -8.85 -15.74 -6.89
CA THR A 41 -8.57 -15.66 -8.32
C THR A 41 -7.93 -16.95 -8.84
N VAL A 42 -7.01 -17.57 -8.09
CA VAL A 42 -6.47 -18.90 -8.46
C VAL A 42 -7.60 -19.94 -8.54
N GLY A 43 -8.50 -19.95 -7.55
CA GLY A 43 -9.69 -20.82 -7.53
C GLY A 43 -10.61 -20.64 -8.74
N GLU A 44 -10.86 -19.40 -9.14
CA GLU A 44 -11.69 -19.05 -10.31
C GLU A 44 -11.07 -19.50 -11.65
N GLN A 45 -9.73 -19.62 -11.71
CA GLN A 45 -9.03 -20.06 -12.92
C GLN A 45 -8.83 -21.58 -13.01
N LEU A 46 -9.11 -22.32 -11.93
CA LEU A 46 -9.02 -23.78 -11.94
C LEU A 46 -10.22 -24.38 -12.73
N PRO A 47 -9.98 -25.32 -13.65
CA PRO A 47 -11.07 -26.01 -14.36
C PRO A 47 -12.03 -26.70 -13.37
N ALA A 48 -13.32 -26.75 -13.72
CA ALA A 48 -14.34 -27.41 -12.92
C ALA A 48 -13.93 -28.86 -12.58
N GLY A 49 -13.80 -29.18 -11.29
CA GLY A 49 -13.43 -30.51 -10.78
C GLY A 49 -12.09 -30.58 -10.02
N TYR A 50 -11.21 -29.58 -10.13
CA TYR A 50 -9.88 -29.58 -9.48
C TYR A 50 -9.85 -28.86 -8.12
N GLY A 51 -10.97 -28.82 -7.40
CA GLY A 51 -11.05 -28.15 -6.08
C GLY A 51 -11.06 -26.62 -6.14
N GLY A 52 -11.41 -26.02 -7.29
CA GLY A 52 -11.51 -24.55 -7.43
C GLY A 52 -12.46 -23.89 -6.41
N SER A 53 -13.57 -24.56 -6.06
CA SER A 53 -14.52 -24.07 -5.04
C SER A 53 -13.86 -23.89 -3.67
N PHE A 54 -12.96 -24.80 -3.27
CA PHE A 54 -12.23 -24.70 -2.01
C PHE A 54 -11.37 -23.43 -1.95
N PHE A 55 -10.64 -23.12 -3.01
CA PHE A 55 -9.84 -21.89 -3.08
C PHE A 55 -10.73 -20.64 -3.12
N ILE A 56 -11.86 -20.66 -3.82
CA ILE A 56 -12.80 -19.54 -3.84
C ILE A 56 -13.36 -19.27 -2.45
N GLU A 57 -13.80 -20.30 -1.73
CA GLU A 57 -14.31 -20.17 -0.36
C GLU A 57 -13.23 -19.69 0.61
N MET A 58 -12.04 -20.29 0.56
CA MET A 58 -10.88 -19.89 1.37
C MET A 58 -10.52 -18.42 1.14
N GLY A 59 -10.45 -17.99 -0.12
CA GLY A 59 -10.15 -16.61 -0.47
C GLY A 59 -11.24 -15.63 -0.05
N THR A 60 -12.51 -16.00 -0.25
CA THR A 60 -13.66 -15.18 0.16
C THR A 60 -13.71 -14.99 1.68
N LEU A 61 -13.44 -16.05 2.45
CA LEU A 61 -13.34 -15.98 3.90
C LEU A 61 -12.21 -15.02 4.33
N ALA A 62 -11.01 -15.18 3.75
CA ALA A 62 -9.86 -14.32 4.06
C ALA A 62 -10.14 -12.84 3.75
N MET A 63 -10.80 -12.55 2.62
CA MET A 63 -11.23 -11.20 2.26
C MET A 63 -12.27 -10.63 3.24
N GLY A 64 -13.22 -11.46 3.70
CA GLY A 64 -14.24 -11.07 4.68
C GLY A 64 -13.66 -10.68 6.04
N LEU A 65 -12.46 -11.14 6.37
CA LEU A 65 -11.75 -10.82 7.61
C LEU A 65 -10.84 -9.59 7.51
N MET A 66 -10.97 -8.78 6.46
CA MET A 66 -10.17 -7.56 6.26
C MET A 66 -10.26 -6.58 7.44
N GLY A 67 -11.47 -6.26 7.92
CA GLY A 67 -11.66 -5.39 9.07
C GLY A 67 -11.00 -5.90 10.35
N PRO A 68 -11.30 -7.15 10.80
CA PRO A 68 -10.59 -7.82 11.87
C PRO A 68 -9.06 -7.76 11.76
N ALA A 69 -8.52 -8.05 10.57
CA ALA A 69 -7.09 -8.07 10.33
C ALA A 69 -6.45 -6.68 10.46
N ILE A 70 -7.10 -5.64 9.93
CA ILE A 70 -6.68 -4.24 10.15
C ILE A 70 -6.67 -3.91 11.65
N GLY A 71 -7.73 -4.28 12.38
CA GLY A 71 -7.85 -4.02 13.81
C GLY A 71 -6.67 -4.57 14.62
N VAL A 72 -6.36 -5.85 14.42
CA VAL A 72 -5.22 -6.51 15.08
C VAL A 72 -3.90 -5.92 14.62
N ALA A 73 -3.73 -5.67 13.33
CA ALA A 73 -2.46 -5.17 12.82
C ALA A 73 -2.15 -3.75 13.32
N VAL A 74 -3.16 -2.87 13.40
CA VAL A 74 -3.02 -1.55 14.02
C VAL A 74 -2.69 -1.69 15.51
N ALA A 75 -3.38 -2.57 16.24
CA ALA A 75 -3.08 -2.82 17.65
C ALA A 75 -1.65 -3.33 17.88
N TYR A 76 -1.17 -4.22 17.01
CA TYR A 76 0.20 -4.72 17.00
C TYR A 76 1.20 -3.60 16.72
N GLY A 77 0.97 -2.77 15.68
CA GLY A 77 1.82 -1.63 15.34
C GLY A 77 1.91 -0.59 16.46
N LEU A 78 0.82 -0.44 17.23
CA LEU A 78 0.76 0.43 18.39
C LEU A 78 1.32 -0.24 19.67
N ASN A 79 1.83 -1.47 19.62
CA ASN A 79 2.34 -2.22 20.79
C ASN A 79 1.30 -2.37 21.91
N ALA A 80 0.05 -2.68 21.55
CA ALA A 80 -1.03 -2.90 22.50
C ALA A 80 -0.83 -4.17 23.35
N PRO A 81 -1.26 -4.19 24.62
CA PRO A 81 -1.23 -5.40 25.43
C PRO A 81 -2.21 -6.47 24.88
N PRO A 82 -2.01 -7.76 25.19
CA PRO A 82 -2.74 -8.87 24.54
C PRO A 82 -4.27 -8.74 24.56
N LEU A 83 -4.85 -8.32 25.70
CA LEU A 83 -6.31 -8.16 25.83
C LEU A 83 -6.86 -7.08 24.90
N VAL A 84 -6.13 -5.97 24.72
CA VAL A 84 -6.51 -4.88 23.81
C VAL A 84 -6.32 -5.31 22.36
N LEU A 85 -5.22 -6.02 22.08
CA LEU A 85 -4.89 -6.53 20.74
C LEU A 85 -5.97 -7.48 20.21
N PHE A 86 -6.41 -8.45 21.02
CA PHE A 86 -7.48 -9.36 20.60
C PHE A 86 -8.85 -8.68 20.56
N ALA A 87 -9.13 -7.74 21.47
CA ALA A 87 -10.37 -6.96 21.43
C ALA A 87 -10.47 -6.05 20.19
N ALA A 88 -9.34 -5.59 19.66
CA ALA A 88 -9.29 -4.76 18.46
C ALA A 88 -9.82 -5.46 17.20
N ILE A 89 -9.92 -6.80 17.19
CA ILE A 89 -10.62 -7.58 16.14
C ILE A 89 -12.03 -7.03 15.93
N ALA A 90 -12.79 -6.86 17.01
CA ALA A 90 -14.17 -6.39 16.93
C ALA A 90 -14.24 -4.91 16.56
N SER A 91 -13.31 -4.08 17.05
CA SER A 91 -13.22 -2.67 16.66
C SER A 91 -12.95 -2.51 15.16
N GLY A 92 -11.99 -3.28 14.63
CA GLY A 92 -11.63 -3.28 13.21
C GLY A 92 -12.78 -3.79 12.34
N ALA A 93 -13.48 -4.84 12.77
CA ALA A 93 -14.67 -5.35 12.08
C ALA A 93 -15.80 -4.31 12.00
N ALA A 94 -16.13 -3.68 13.13
CA ALA A 94 -17.15 -2.65 13.21
C ALA A 94 -16.79 -1.45 12.31
N GLY A 95 -15.53 -1.00 12.37
CA GLY A 95 -15.04 0.09 11.54
C GLY A 95 -15.06 -0.23 10.05
N ALA A 96 -14.76 -1.47 9.66
CA ALA A 96 -14.84 -1.89 8.26
C ALA A 96 -16.28 -1.89 7.73
N ALA A 97 -17.23 -2.37 8.53
CA ALA A 97 -18.64 -2.38 8.17
C ALA A 97 -19.22 -0.96 7.97
N LEU A 98 -18.81 -0.01 8.82
CA LEU A 98 -19.40 1.33 8.84
C LEU A 98 -18.60 2.40 8.08
N GLY A 99 -17.31 2.16 7.84
CA GLY A 99 -16.40 3.14 7.23
C GLY A 99 -15.33 2.56 6.29
N GLY A 100 -15.45 1.29 5.89
CA GLY A 100 -14.46 0.62 5.04
C GLY A 100 -13.07 0.51 5.70
N PRO A 101 -12.00 0.31 4.90
CA PRO A 101 -10.64 0.18 5.43
C PRO A 101 -10.21 1.37 6.33
N ALA A 102 -10.60 2.59 5.95
CA ALA A 102 -10.28 3.79 6.71
C ALA A 102 -11.08 3.89 8.04
N GLY A 103 -12.35 3.52 8.02
CA GLY A 103 -13.16 3.42 9.24
C GLY A 103 -12.61 2.34 10.18
N SER A 104 -12.16 1.21 9.64
CA SER A 104 -11.49 0.15 10.40
C SER A 104 -10.22 0.66 11.08
N PHE A 105 -9.39 1.40 10.35
CA PHE A 105 -8.19 2.05 10.88
C PHE A 105 -8.52 3.05 12.00
N ALA A 106 -9.46 3.97 11.77
CA ALA A 106 -9.84 4.98 12.75
C ALA A 106 -10.44 4.35 14.03
N ALA A 107 -11.33 3.37 13.87
CA ALA A 107 -11.94 2.65 14.99
C ALA A 107 -10.88 1.89 15.79
N ALA A 108 -9.95 1.20 15.12
CA ALA A 108 -8.86 0.46 15.78
C ALA A 108 -7.87 1.39 16.48
N LEU A 109 -7.47 2.50 15.85
CA LEU A 109 -6.53 3.45 16.44
C LEU A 109 -7.08 4.04 17.74
N ILE A 110 -8.32 4.53 17.71
CA ILE A 110 -8.96 5.14 18.88
C ILE A 110 -9.24 4.08 19.96
N SER A 111 -9.74 2.90 19.58
CA SER A 111 -10.05 1.86 20.56
C SER A 111 -8.81 1.31 21.26
N VAL A 112 -7.70 1.14 20.53
CA VAL A 112 -6.45 0.64 21.07
C VAL A 112 -5.85 1.64 22.06
N GLU A 113 -5.85 2.93 21.74
CA GLU A 113 -5.31 3.93 22.66
C GLU A 113 -6.15 4.04 23.94
N ILE A 114 -7.49 4.00 23.83
CA ILE A 114 -8.38 3.96 24.99
C ILE A 114 -8.19 2.66 25.79
N GLY A 115 -8.09 1.51 25.11
CA GLY A 115 -7.87 0.21 25.73
C GLY A 115 -6.55 0.12 26.50
N LYS A 116 -5.47 0.68 25.95
CA LYS A 116 -4.17 0.77 26.64
C LYS A 116 -4.26 1.58 27.93
N LEU A 117 -5.02 2.69 27.94
CA LEU A 117 -5.16 3.53 29.13
C LEU A 117 -5.82 2.77 30.29
N VAL A 118 -6.78 1.89 29.99
CA VAL A 118 -7.53 1.11 30.99
C VAL A 118 -6.81 -0.19 31.37
N SER A 119 -6.00 -0.73 30.48
CA SER A 119 -5.32 -2.02 30.71
C SER A 119 -4.44 -2.00 31.95
N LYS A 120 -4.61 -3.02 32.81
CA LYS A 120 -3.91 -3.24 34.08
C LYS A 120 -4.17 -2.20 35.18
N GLU A 121 -5.23 -1.40 35.07
CA GLU A 121 -5.63 -0.44 36.11
C GLU A 121 -6.63 -1.03 37.12
N THR A 122 -7.31 -2.14 36.79
CA THR A 122 -8.34 -2.73 37.66
C THR A 122 -8.02 -4.18 38.01
N LYS A 123 -8.57 -4.66 39.14
CA LYS A 123 -8.48 -6.07 39.55
C LYS A 123 -9.26 -7.00 38.62
N ILE A 124 -10.19 -6.45 37.84
CA ILE A 124 -11.05 -7.18 36.90
C ILE A 124 -10.64 -6.84 35.45
N ASP A 125 -9.34 -6.63 35.23
CA ASP A 125 -8.77 -6.19 33.95
C ASP A 125 -9.20 -7.06 32.76
N ILE A 126 -9.32 -8.37 33.00
CA ILE A 126 -9.71 -9.36 32.00
C ILE A 126 -11.11 -9.12 31.40
N ILE A 127 -12.00 -8.44 32.13
CA ILE A 127 -13.35 -8.08 31.65
C ILE A 127 -13.37 -6.64 31.18
N VAL A 128 -12.82 -5.73 31.98
CA VAL A 128 -12.94 -4.28 31.75
C VAL A 128 -12.19 -3.85 30.49
N THR A 129 -10.97 -4.32 30.30
CA THR A 129 -10.12 -3.91 29.17
C THR A 129 -10.69 -4.30 27.82
N PRO A 130 -11.07 -5.56 27.56
CA PRO A 130 -11.69 -5.89 26.27
C PRO A 130 -13.04 -5.20 26.09
N PHE A 131 -13.87 -5.11 27.14
CA PHE A 131 -15.16 -4.43 27.04
C PHE A 131 -15.02 -2.95 26.63
N VAL A 132 -14.13 -2.20 27.30
CA VAL A 132 -13.90 -0.79 26.98
C VAL A 132 -13.30 -0.62 25.60
N THR A 133 -12.37 -1.49 25.20
CA THR A 133 -11.78 -1.47 23.85
C THR A 133 -12.85 -1.67 22.78
N ILE A 134 -13.70 -2.68 22.93
CA ILE A 134 -14.78 -2.97 21.98
C ILE A 134 -15.79 -1.82 21.95
N LEU A 135 -16.21 -1.33 23.11
CA LEU A 135 -17.19 -0.24 23.23
C LEU A 135 -16.65 1.04 22.57
N ALA A 136 -15.40 1.41 22.85
CA ALA A 136 -14.76 2.57 22.24
C ALA A 136 -14.63 2.40 20.72
N GLY A 137 -14.24 1.22 20.24
CA GLY A 137 -14.11 0.94 18.82
C GLY A 137 -15.43 0.97 18.07
N TYR A 138 -16.46 0.32 18.61
CA TYR A 138 -17.81 0.33 18.02
C TYR A 138 -18.41 1.74 18.06
N GLY A 139 -18.28 2.46 19.17
CA GLY A 139 -18.73 3.86 19.27
C GLY A 139 -18.04 4.76 18.25
N THR A 140 -16.72 4.60 18.09
CA THR A 140 -15.96 5.33 17.06
C THR A 140 -16.43 4.99 15.65
N ALA A 141 -16.62 3.70 15.37
CA ALA A 141 -17.11 3.24 14.08
C ALA A 141 -18.50 3.80 13.75
N ALA A 142 -19.42 3.83 14.73
CA ALA A 142 -20.76 4.36 14.56
C ALA A 142 -20.80 5.89 14.37
N LEU A 143 -19.98 6.63 15.12
CA LEU A 143 -19.98 8.10 15.08
C LEU A 143 -19.18 8.67 13.92
N ILE A 144 -18.01 8.11 13.64
CA ILE A 144 -17.04 8.68 12.68
C ILE A 144 -17.01 7.90 11.37
N GLY A 145 -17.26 6.59 11.41
CA GLY A 145 -17.16 5.69 10.24
C GLY A 145 -17.95 6.15 9.02
N PRO A 146 -19.26 6.46 9.14
CA PRO A 146 -20.06 6.93 8.00
C PRO A 146 -19.52 8.23 7.39
N GLY A 147 -19.07 9.18 8.22
CA GLY A 147 -18.47 10.43 7.76
C GLY A 147 -17.17 10.21 6.99
N ILE A 148 -16.29 9.34 7.49
CA ILE A 148 -15.06 8.95 6.79
C ILE A 148 -15.38 8.28 5.45
N SER A 149 -16.32 7.32 5.45
CA SER A 149 -16.75 6.60 4.24
C SER A 149 -17.23 7.55 3.16
N PHE A 150 -18.10 8.50 3.53
CA PHE A 150 -18.65 9.48 2.61
C PHE A 150 -17.56 10.36 2.00
N LEU A 151 -16.67 10.90 2.83
CA LEU A 151 -15.58 11.77 2.37
C LEU A 151 -14.62 11.03 1.44
N LEU A 152 -14.19 9.83 1.81
CA LEU A 152 -13.21 9.08 1.03
C LEU A 152 -13.79 8.54 -0.27
N LYS A 153 -15.02 8.02 -0.26
CA LYS A 153 -15.71 7.61 -1.49
C LYS A 153 -16.00 8.81 -2.40
N GLY A 154 -16.32 9.97 -1.83
CA GLY A 154 -16.49 11.21 -2.58
C GLY A 154 -15.17 11.68 -3.22
N LEU A 155 -14.06 11.60 -2.49
CA LEU A 155 -12.73 11.91 -3.03
C LEU A 155 -12.34 10.92 -4.14
N GLY A 156 -12.54 9.63 -3.90
CA GLY A 156 -12.31 8.57 -4.89
C GLY A 156 -13.11 8.81 -6.18
N SER A 157 -14.42 9.04 -6.07
CA SER A 157 -15.28 9.30 -7.22
C SER A 157 -14.92 10.57 -7.97
N MET A 158 -14.46 11.63 -7.28
CA MET A 158 -13.93 12.83 -7.93
C MET A 158 -12.64 12.55 -8.73
N ILE A 159 -11.74 11.72 -8.19
CA ILE A 159 -10.52 11.30 -8.91
C ILE A 159 -10.91 10.48 -10.15
N MET A 160 -11.86 9.55 -10.00
CA MET A 160 -12.37 8.73 -11.10
C MET A 160 -12.99 9.58 -12.20
N TRP A 161 -13.94 10.44 -11.84
CA TRP A 161 -14.61 11.36 -12.75
C TRP A 161 -13.60 12.26 -13.47
N GLY A 162 -12.62 12.83 -12.74
CA GLY A 162 -11.56 13.63 -13.35
C GLY A 162 -10.73 12.82 -14.35
N THR A 163 -10.44 11.56 -14.04
CA THR A 163 -9.67 10.66 -14.92
C THR A 163 -10.43 10.30 -16.18
N GLU A 164 -11.76 10.20 -16.13
CA GLU A 164 -12.59 9.97 -17.32
C GLU A 164 -12.68 11.22 -18.21
N GLN A 165 -12.82 12.41 -17.62
CA GLN A 165 -12.95 13.66 -18.37
C GLN A 165 -11.64 14.13 -19.02
N ARG A 166 -10.51 13.97 -18.32
CA ARG A 166 -9.18 14.37 -18.81
C ARG A 166 -8.15 13.26 -18.54
N PRO A 167 -8.21 12.12 -19.26
CA PRO A 167 -7.40 10.93 -18.95
C PRO A 167 -5.89 11.15 -19.05
N ILE A 168 -5.45 12.07 -19.92
CA ILE A 168 -4.03 12.42 -20.08
C ILE A 168 -3.53 13.16 -18.84
N LEU A 169 -4.14 14.31 -18.51
CA LEU A 169 -3.67 15.16 -17.41
C LEU A 169 -3.82 14.46 -16.06
N MET A 170 -4.99 13.87 -15.81
CA MET A 170 -5.25 13.17 -14.56
C MET A 170 -4.44 11.88 -14.45
N GLY A 171 -4.21 11.17 -15.57
CA GLY A 171 -3.29 10.03 -15.61
C GLY A 171 -1.88 10.42 -15.14
N ILE A 172 -1.34 11.54 -15.63
CA ILE A 172 -0.04 12.07 -15.18
C ILE A 172 -0.06 12.36 -13.68
N ILE A 173 -1.04 13.13 -13.23
CA ILE A 173 -1.13 13.58 -11.83
C ILE A 173 -1.22 12.37 -10.88
N VAL A 174 -2.15 11.44 -11.17
CA VAL A 174 -2.36 10.26 -10.33
C VAL A 174 -1.11 9.37 -10.33
N ALA A 175 -0.50 9.12 -11.48
CA ALA A 175 0.71 8.29 -11.57
C ALA A 175 1.89 8.90 -10.81
N VAL A 176 2.11 10.21 -10.94
CA VAL A 176 3.19 10.92 -10.24
C VAL A 176 2.94 10.92 -8.74
N LEU A 177 1.75 11.30 -8.29
CA LEU A 177 1.43 11.34 -6.86
C LEU A 177 1.52 9.96 -6.21
N MET A 178 0.95 8.93 -6.84
CA MET A 178 0.96 7.56 -6.31
C MET A 178 2.36 6.94 -6.34
N GLY A 179 3.14 7.18 -7.41
CA GLY A 179 4.53 6.72 -7.48
C GLY A 179 5.42 7.38 -6.41
N LEU A 180 5.28 8.70 -6.23
CA LEU A 180 5.98 9.41 -5.17
C LEU A 180 5.55 8.93 -3.79
N ALA A 181 4.26 8.68 -3.58
CA ALA A 181 3.76 8.10 -2.34
C ALA A 181 4.35 6.72 -2.07
N LEU A 182 4.49 5.86 -3.09
CA LEU A 182 5.09 4.51 -2.95
C LEU A 182 6.56 4.58 -2.52
N THR A 183 7.29 5.57 -3.04
CA THR A 183 8.71 5.74 -2.74
C THR A 183 8.92 6.44 -1.39
N ALA A 184 8.03 7.38 -1.04
CA ALA A 184 8.02 8.01 0.27
C ALA A 184 7.77 6.97 1.39
N PRO A 185 8.13 7.27 2.65
CA PRO A 185 7.77 6.45 3.81
C PRO A 185 6.27 6.57 4.15
N ILE A 186 5.41 6.50 3.14
CA ILE A 186 3.96 6.60 3.20
C ILE A 186 3.41 5.38 2.47
N SER A 187 2.38 4.74 3.01
CA SER A 187 1.80 3.55 2.38
C SER A 187 0.88 3.95 1.22
N SER A 188 1.40 3.97 -0.02
CA SER A 188 0.62 4.18 -1.25
C SER A 188 -0.52 3.15 -1.38
N ALA A 189 -0.28 1.91 -0.97
CA ALA A 189 -1.27 0.85 -0.94
C ALA A 189 -2.43 1.17 0.00
N ALA A 190 -2.13 1.69 1.19
CA ALA A 190 -3.17 2.13 2.12
C ALA A 190 -3.97 3.30 1.56
N ILE A 191 -3.31 4.29 0.94
CA ILE A 191 -3.98 5.44 0.31
C ILE A 191 -4.95 4.97 -0.78
N ALA A 192 -4.51 4.08 -1.66
CA ALA A 192 -5.35 3.53 -2.73
C ALA A 192 -6.60 2.82 -2.20
N LEU A 193 -6.43 2.02 -1.13
CA LEU A 193 -7.53 1.30 -0.48
C LEU A 193 -8.48 2.21 0.29
N MET A 194 -7.96 3.27 0.92
CA MET A 194 -8.78 4.25 1.63
C MET A 194 -9.62 5.08 0.66
N LEU A 195 -9.02 5.54 -0.44
CA LEU A 195 -9.71 6.32 -1.48
C LEU A 195 -10.54 5.46 -2.44
N ASP A 196 -10.52 4.14 -2.28
CA ASP A 196 -11.22 3.18 -3.13
C ASP A 196 -10.93 3.39 -4.63
N LEU A 197 -9.64 3.59 -4.97
CA LEU A 197 -9.23 3.85 -6.36
C LEU A 197 -9.47 2.61 -7.23
N HIS A 198 -10.24 2.75 -8.29
CA HIS A 198 -10.52 1.67 -9.25
C HIS A 198 -10.40 2.15 -10.70
N GLY A 199 -10.75 1.31 -11.67
CA GLY A 199 -10.78 1.66 -13.10
C GLY A 199 -9.47 2.28 -13.62
N LEU A 200 -9.60 3.30 -14.48
CA LEU A 200 -8.47 3.97 -15.14
C LEU A 200 -7.55 4.72 -14.16
N ALA A 201 -8.10 5.29 -13.07
CA ALA A 201 -7.27 5.99 -12.09
C ALA A 201 -6.37 5.00 -11.34
N ALA A 202 -6.91 3.83 -10.98
CA ALA A 202 -6.13 2.74 -10.41
C ALA A 202 -5.08 2.19 -11.39
N GLY A 203 -5.41 2.09 -12.68
CA GLY A 203 -4.46 1.74 -13.73
C GLY A 203 -3.30 2.74 -13.82
N ALA A 204 -3.60 4.04 -13.89
CA ALA A 204 -2.60 5.11 -13.90
C ALA A 204 -1.72 5.08 -12.63
N ALA A 205 -2.34 4.91 -11.46
CA ALA A 205 -1.63 4.76 -10.19
C ALA A 205 -0.66 3.57 -10.22
N THR A 206 -1.10 2.43 -10.75
CA THR A 206 -0.27 1.21 -10.86
C THR A 206 0.92 1.45 -11.76
N ILE A 207 0.73 2.11 -12.91
CA ILE A 207 1.81 2.46 -13.85
C ILE A 207 2.83 3.37 -13.18
N GLY A 208 2.38 4.41 -12.46
CA GLY A 208 3.28 5.31 -11.72
C GLY A 208 4.08 4.58 -10.65
N CYS A 209 3.42 3.73 -9.86
CA CYS A 209 4.04 2.88 -8.85
C CYS A 209 5.05 1.89 -9.45
N ALA A 210 4.68 1.20 -10.54
CA ALA A 210 5.56 0.29 -11.26
C ALA A 210 6.77 1.01 -11.85
N ALA A 211 6.57 2.24 -12.35
CA ALA A 211 7.66 3.04 -12.90
C ALA A 211 8.70 3.44 -11.86
N GLN A 212 8.30 3.68 -10.62
CA GLN A 212 9.25 3.90 -9.52
C GLN A 212 10.05 2.64 -9.22
N MET A 213 9.38 1.51 -9.03
CA MET A 213 10.04 0.27 -8.66
C MET A 213 10.98 -0.23 -9.76
N VAL A 214 10.47 -0.41 -10.97
CA VAL A 214 11.27 -0.89 -12.12
C VAL A 214 12.28 0.17 -12.56
N GLY A 215 11.91 1.45 -12.57
CA GLY A 215 12.80 2.52 -12.97
C GLY A 215 14.03 2.61 -12.07
N PHE A 216 13.86 2.53 -10.74
CA PHE A 216 14.99 2.46 -9.82
C PHE A 216 15.78 1.16 -9.93
N ALA A 217 15.10 0.02 -10.06
CA ALA A 217 15.73 -1.29 -10.18
C ALA A 217 16.72 -1.35 -11.35
N VAL A 218 16.32 -0.79 -12.51
CA VAL A 218 17.13 -0.84 -13.71
C VAL A 218 18.15 0.31 -13.75
N SER A 219 17.80 1.52 -13.32
CA SER A 219 18.74 2.67 -13.26
C SER A 219 19.89 2.47 -12.26
N SER A 220 19.66 1.66 -11.22
CA SER A 220 20.65 1.35 -10.19
C SER A 220 21.35 -0.02 -10.40
N TYR A 221 21.05 -0.72 -11.49
CA TYR A 221 21.57 -2.07 -11.77
C TYR A 221 23.11 -2.13 -11.78
N ARG A 222 23.79 -1.07 -12.26
CA ARG A 222 25.27 -1.03 -12.29
C ARG A 222 25.88 -1.16 -10.90
N GLU A 223 25.23 -0.55 -9.91
CA GLU A 223 25.69 -0.40 -8.53
C GLU A 223 25.19 -1.56 -7.66
N ASN A 224 23.95 -2.00 -7.84
CA ASN A 224 23.31 -3.01 -6.97
C ASN A 224 23.17 -4.41 -7.57
N LYS A 225 23.48 -4.57 -8.87
CA LYS A 225 23.38 -5.82 -9.63
C LYS A 225 21.98 -6.47 -9.49
N VAL A 226 21.92 -7.79 -9.65
CA VAL A 226 20.68 -8.58 -9.57
C VAL A 226 20.01 -8.44 -8.20
N GLY A 227 20.78 -8.32 -7.12
CA GLY A 227 20.26 -8.15 -5.77
C GLY A 227 19.39 -6.89 -5.64
N GLY A 228 19.89 -5.74 -6.10
CA GLY A 228 19.08 -4.51 -6.12
C GLY A 228 17.92 -4.55 -7.10
N LEU A 229 18.10 -5.20 -8.26
CA LEU A 229 17.05 -5.32 -9.26
C LEU A 229 15.83 -6.06 -8.71
N ILE A 230 16.04 -7.16 -8.00
CA ILE A 230 14.95 -7.91 -7.35
C ILE A 230 14.43 -7.13 -6.14
N ALA A 231 15.30 -6.60 -5.28
CA ALA A 231 14.90 -5.91 -4.06
C ALA A 231 14.04 -4.65 -4.33
N GLN A 232 14.34 -3.91 -5.40
CA GLN A 232 13.58 -2.71 -5.78
C GLN A 232 12.44 -3.04 -6.73
N GLY A 233 12.69 -3.89 -7.72
CA GLY A 233 11.72 -4.22 -8.76
C GLY A 233 10.57 -5.08 -8.26
N LEU A 234 10.80 -6.00 -7.33
CA LEU A 234 9.76 -6.85 -6.74
C LEU A 234 9.49 -6.56 -5.26
N GLY A 235 10.40 -5.85 -4.58
CA GLY A 235 10.23 -5.45 -3.19
C GLY A 235 9.63 -4.05 -3.05
N THR A 236 10.48 -3.02 -2.96
CA THR A 236 10.02 -1.63 -2.79
C THR A 236 11.05 -0.61 -3.27
N SER A 237 10.58 0.53 -3.80
CA SER A 237 11.44 1.69 -4.09
C SER A 237 11.80 2.49 -2.84
N MET A 238 11.15 2.25 -1.70
CA MET A 238 11.49 2.89 -0.41
C MET A 238 12.97 2.67 -0.03
N LEU A 239 13.61 1.61 -0.54
CA LEU A 239 15.04 1.36 -0.38
C LEU A 239 15.93 2.50 -0.91
N GLN A 240 15.43 3.34 -1.82
CA GLN A 240 16.14 4.50 -2.34
C GLN A 240 15.91 5.79 -1.53
N VAL A 241 15.03 5.81 -0.53
CA VAL A 241 14.76 7.04 0.26
C VAL A 241 16.04 7.68 0.84
N PRO A 242 16.97 6.92 1.46
CA PRO A 242 18.21 7.51 1.96
C PRO A 242 19.05 8.17 0.86
N ASN A 243 19.01 7.61 -0.35
CA ASN A 243 19.73 8.10 -1.51
C ASN A 243 19.04 9.32 -2.15
N ILE A 244 17.71 9.34 -2.19
CA ILE A 244 16.92 10.49 -2.65
C ILE A 244 17.17 11.71 -1.78
N ILE A 245 17.30 11.52 -0.45
CA ILE A 245 17.62 12.62 0.47
C ILE A 245 19.00 13.22 0.16
N ARG A 246 19.97 12.38 -0.25
CA ARG A 246 21.34 12.83 -0.61
C ARG A 246 21.38 13.49 -1.99
N ASN A 247 20.69 12.92 -2.96
CA ASN A 247 20.57 13.45 -4.31
C ASN A 247 19.13 13.29 -4.84
N PRO A 248 18.27 14.32 -4.73
CA PRO A 248 16.89 14.27 -5.21
C PRO A 248 16.76 14.04 -6.72
N MET A 249 17.82 14.29 -7.50
CA MET A 249 17.80 14.12 -8.96
C MET A 249 17.56 12.66 -9.37
N ILE A 250 17.92 11.68 -8.51
CA ILE A 250 17.70 10.25 -8.83
C ILE A 250 16.21 9.89 -8.96
N LEU A 251 15.31 10.71 -8.42
CA LEU A 251 13.86 10.51 -8.48
C LEU A 251 13.26 10.90 -9.84
N LEU A 252 13.94 11.73 -10.63
CA LEU A 252 13.40 12.24 -11.88
C LEU A 252 13.20 11.15 -12.94
N PRO A 253 14.19 10.28 -13.26
CA PRO A 253 14.01 9.25 -14.28
C PRO A 253 12.76 8.37 -14.09
N PRO A 254 12.53 7.73 -12.92
CA PRO A 254 11.35 6.90 -12.72
C PRO A 254 10.04 7.71 -12.69
N THR A 255 10.05 8.91 -12.11
CA THR A 255 8.85 9.75 -12.04
C THR A 255 8.41 10.21 -13.43
N ILE A 256 9.37 10.59 -14.29
CA ILE A 256 9.10 10.97 -15.68
C ILE A 256 8.62 9.74 -16.47
N ALA A 257 9.19 8.56 -16.25
CA ALA A 257 8.71 7.34 -16.88
C ALA A 257 7.23 7.08 -16.56
N GLY A 258 6.82 7.20 -15.29
CA GLY A 258 5.42 7.09 -14.88
C GLY A 258 4.53 8.17 -15.53
N ALA A 259 4.97 9.43 -15.51
CA ALA A 259 4.24 10.55 -16.11
C ALA A 259 4.03 10.38 -17.63
N VAL A 260 5.00 9.81 -18.35
CA VAL A 260 4.88 9.59 -19.80
C VAL A 260 4.01 8.38 -20.12
N LEU A 261 4.15 7.29 -19.36
CA LEU A 261 3.44 6.04 -19.65
C LEU A 261 1.98 6.06 -19.20
N ALA A 262 1.64 6.81 -18.14
CA ALA A 262 0.29 6.84 -17.62
C ALA A 262 -0.75 7.35 -18.63
N PRO A 263 -0.54 8.46 -19.37
CA PRO A 263 -1.42 8.86 -20.48
C PRO A 263 -1.62 7.77 -21.54
N LEU A 264 -0.57 7.05 -21.90
CA LEU A 264 -0.66 5.96 -22.89
C LEU A 264 -1.50 4.82 -22.31
N GLY A 265 -1.27 4.49 -21.04
CA GLY A 265 -2.03 3.50 -20.29
C GLY A 265 -3.51 3.84 -20.17
N THR A 266 -3.86 5.10 -19.89
CA THR A 266 -5.25 5.51 -19.70
C THR A 266 -6.01 5.73 -21.01
N THR A 267 -5.35 6.20 -22.07
CA THR A 267 -6.03 6.55 -23.34
C THR A 267 -5.94 5.47 -24.42
N LEU A 268 -4.75 4.94 -24.69
CA LEU A 268 -4.53 4.00 -25.79
C LEU A 268 -4.80 2.57 -25.34
N PHE A 269 -4.25 2.19 -24.20
CA PHE A 269 -4.34 0.82 -23.70
C PHE A 269 -5.53 0.61 -22.76
N VAL A 270 -6.16 1.68 -22.27
CA VAL A 270 -7.31 1.67 -21.36
C VAL A 270 -7.08 0.64 -20.24
N LEU A 271 -5.95 0.80 -19.56
CA LEU A 271 -5.50 -0.10 -18.51
C LEU A 271 -6.24 0.23 -17.21
N GLU A 272 -6.89 -0.76 -16.63
CA GLU A 272 -7.64 -0.62 -15.38
C GLU A 272 -7.02 -1.45 -14.27
N ASN A 273 -7.25 -1.04 -13.03
CA ASN A 273 -6.90 -1.82 -11.86
C ASN A 273 -7.95 -1.61 -10.74
N ASN A 274 -7.76 -2.31 -9.62
CA ASN A 274 -8.56 -2.15 -8.42
C ASN A 274 -7.73 -1.50 -7.29
N ALA A 275 -8.39 -1.18 -6.18
CA ALA A 275 -7.78 -0.47 -5.06
C ALA A 275 -6.63 -1.25 -4.41
N ALA A 276 -6.70 -2.58 -4.40
CA ALA A 276 -5.64 -3.44 -3.86
C ALA A 276 -4.37 -3.41 -4.74
N GLY A 277 -4.50 -3.21 -6.05
CA GLY A 277 -3.37 -3.14 -6.99
C GLY A 277 -2.81 -1.73 -7.22
N ALA A 278 -3.66 -0.71 -7.15
CA ALA A 278 -3.35 0.67 -7.56
C ALA A 278 -2.09 1.25 -6.90
N GLY A 279 -1.89 0.99 -5.61
CA GLY A 279 -0.76 1.50 -4.84
C GLY A 279 0.42 0.55 -4.72
N MET A 280 0.40 -0.62 -5.35
CA MET A 280 1.39 -1.69 -5.14
C MET A 280 2.49 -1.75 -6.21
N GLY A 281 2.28 -1.15 -7.38
CA GLY A 281 3.28 -1.19 -8.46
C GLY A 281 3.63 -2.61 -8.88
N THR A 282 4.91 -2.97 -8.83
CA THR A 282 5.41 -4.33 -9.09
C THR A 282 5.71 -5.12 -7.81
N ALA A 283 5.38 -4.59 -6.63
CA ALA A 283 5.63 -5.24 -5.34
C ALA A 283 4.91 -6.58 -5.25
N GLY A 284 5.68 -7.66 -5.08
CA GLY A 284 5.16 -9.03 -5.06
C GLY A 284 4.31 -9.39 -6.28
N LEU A 285 4.44 -8.66 -7.39
CA LEU A 285 3.56 -8.71 -8.56
C LEU A 285 2.07 -8.40 -8.28
N VAL A 286 1.75 -7.81 -7.13
CA VAL A 286 0.35 -7.58 -6.72
C VAL A 286 -0.36 -6.64 -7.71
N GLY A 287 0.28 -5.54 -8.12
CA GLY A 287 -0.33 -4.62 -9.08
C GLY A 287 -0.71 -5.34 -10.39
N GLN A 288 0.15 -6.24 -10.88
CA GLN A 288 -0.04 -7.00 -12.11
C GLN A 288 -1.14 -8.05 -11.95
N ILE A 289 -1.13 -8.82 -10.85
CA ILE A 289 -2.17 -9.81 -10.55
C ILE A 289 -3.52 -9.09 -10.48
N MET A 290 -3.60 -7.94 -9.81
CA MET A 290 -4.84 -7.18 -9.67
C MET A 290 -5.32 -6.55 -10.99
N THR A 291 -4.40 -6.13 -11.89
CA THR A 291 -4.76 -5.73 -13.25
C THR A 291 -5.39 -6.89 -14.01
N VAL A 292 -4.83 -8.10 -13.90
CA VAL A 292 -5.40 -9.29 -14.55
C VAL A 292 -6.75 -9.66 -13.92
N THR A 293 -6.90 -9.56 -12.59
CA THR A 293 -8.19 -9.77 -11.92
C THR A 293 -9.25 -8.76 -12.38
N ALA A 294 -8.87 -7.49 -12.59
CA ALA A 294 -9.79 -6.43 -13.00
C ALA A 294 -10.19 -6.51 -14.48
N MET A 295 -9.24 -6.82 -15.37
CA MET A 295 -9.46 -6.80 -16.83
C MET A 295 -9.69 -8.19 -17.45
N GLY A 296 -9.49 -9.25 -16.66
CA GLY A 296 -9.54 -10.64 -17.11
C GLY A 296 -8.21 -11.19 -17.62
N PHE A 297 -8.15 -12.53 -17.68
CA PHE A 297 -6.99 -13.27 -18.19
C PHE A 297 -7.00 -13.27 -19.72
N SER A 298 -6.19 -12.40 -20.33
CA SER A 298 -6.02 -12.33 -21.78
C SER A 298 -4.57 -12.03 -22.14
N SER A 299 -4.07 -12.64 -23.21
CA SER A 299 -2.72 -12.36 -23.75
C SER A 299 -2.51 -10.88 -24.04
N VAL A 300 -3.58 -10.17 -24.40
CA VAL A 300 -3.54 -8.71 -24.63
C VAL A 300 -3.28 -7.96 -23.32
N VAL A 301 -3.90 -8.37 -22.21
CA VAL A 301 -3.68 -7.77 -20.89
C VAL A 301 -2.26 -8.03 -20.40
N PHE A 302 -1.75 -9.26 -20.59
CA PHE A 302 -0.36 -9.57 -20.27
C PHE A 302 0.63 -8.73 -21.08
N LEU A 303 0.39 -8.53 -22.37
CA LEU A 303 1.22 -7.66 -23.20
C LEU A 303 1.20 -6.21 -22.71
N LYS A 304 0.01 -5.68 -22.36
CA LYS A 304 -0.12 -4.34 -21.77
C LYS A 304 0.68 -4.22 -20.47
N ILE A 305 0.61 -5.21 -19.58
CA ILE A 305 1.37 -5.26 -18.33
C ILE A 305 2.88 -5.26 -18.61
N VAL A 306 3.36 -6.13 -19.49
CA VAL A 306 4.79 -6.21 -19.81
C VAL A 306 5.29 -4.87 -20.37
N MET A 307 4.53 -4.26 -21.28
CA MET A 307 4.90 -2.99 -21.89
C MET A 307 4.84 -1.82 -20.91
N LEU A 308 3.77 -1.67 -20.13
CA LEU A 308 3.53 -0.49 -19.32
C LEU A 308 4.10 -0.58 -17.90
N HIS A 309 4.23 -1.78 -17.33
CA HIS A 309 4.77 -1.95 -15.97
C HIS A 309 6.25 -2.29 -15.94
N PHE A 310 6.81 -2.93 -16.98
CA PHE A 310 8.20 -3.38 -16.98
C PHE A 310 9.06 -2.74 -18.07
N VAL A 311 8.78 -3.02 -19.34
CA VAL A 311 9.65 -2.63 -20.46
C VAL A 311 9.69 -1.11 -20.65
N GLY A 312 8.53 -0.47 -20.70
CA GLY A 312 8.40 0.98 -20.85
C GLY A 312 9.12 1.73 -19.73
N PRO A 313 8.82 1.44 -18.45
CA PRO A 313 9.49 2.14 -17.37
C PRO A 313 10.99 1.88 -17.31
N ALA A 314 11.44 0.65 -17.58
CA ALA A 314 12.86 0.30 -17.64
C ALA A 314 13.57 1.10 -18.73
N ALA A 315 13.01 1.16 -19.94
CA ALA A 315 13.61 1.85 -21.07
C ALA A 315 13.72 3.36 -20.82
N ILE A 316 12.62 4.02 -20.41
CA ILE A 316 12.60 5.47 -20.19
C ILE A 316 13.53 5.85 -19.04
N SER A 317 13.47 5.12 -17.92
CA SER A 317 14.29 5.42 -16.74
C SER A 317 15.77 5.20 -16.99
N LEU A 318 16.15 4.15 -17.73
CA LEU A 318 17.54 3.94 -18.14
C LEU A 318 18.06 5.05 -19.04
N LEU A 319 17.31 5.40 -20.08
CA LEU A 319 17.74 6.44 -21.02
C LEU A 319 17.92 7.79 -20.31
N LEU A 320 16.98 8.16 -19.46
CA LEU A 320 17.06 9.41 -18.68
C LEU A 320 18.16 9.37 -17.64
N SER A 321 18.31 8.27 -16.90
CA SER A 321 19.38 8.16 -15.89
C SER A 321 20.77 8.21 -16.52
N GLU A 322 21.00 7.55 -17.66
CA GLU A 322 22.27 7.63 -18.39
C GLU A 322 22.54 9.03 -18.94
N TYR A 323 21.52 9.72 -19.45
CA TYR A 323 21.65 11.11 -19.87
C TYR A 323 22.01 12.04 -18.70
N MET A 324 21.36 11.87 -17.55
CA MET A 324 21.63 12.64 -16.33
C MET A 324 23.01 12.34 -15.75
N ARG A 325 23.50 11.09 -15.88
CA ARG A 325 24.88 10.71 -15.52
C ARG A 325 25.90 11.40 -16.42
N LYS A 326 25.67 11.47 -17.75
CA LYS A 326 26.54 12.22 -18.67
C LYS A 326 26.62 13.71 -18.35
N LYS A 327 25.53 14.30 -17.85
CA LYS A 327 25.50 15.69 -17.36
C LYS A 327 26.10 15.88 -15.96
N GLY A 328 26.46 14.81 -15.26
CA GLY A 328 26.98 14.87 -13.90
C GLY A 328 25.93 15.14 -12.81
N TRP A 329 24.63 15.08 -13.14
CA TRP A 329 23.53 15.26 -12.17
C TRP A 329 23.31 14.03 -11.30
N ILE A 330 23.65 12.85 -11.81
CA ILE A 330 23.67 11.58 -11.08
C ILE A 330 25.11 11.07 -11.12
N LYS A 331 25.73 10.88 -9.96
CA LYS A 331 27.09 10.36 -9.83
C LYS A 331 27.07 8.85 -9.64
N HIS A 332 28.24 8.24 -9.77
CA HIS A 332 28.42 6.84 -9.41
C HIS A 332 28.13 6.66 -7.92
N ASP A 333 27.45 5.57 -7.57
CA ASP A 333 27.05 5.19 -6.20
C ASP A 333 25.94 6.04 -5.56
N ASP A 334 25.40 7.04 -6.27
CA ASP A 334 24.24 7.80 -5.81
C ASP A 334 22.99 6.94 -5.63
N MET A 335 22.88 5.79 -6.30
CA MET A 335 21.77 4.85 -6.17
C MET A 335 22.16 3.54 -5.47
N LEU A 336 23.34 3.47 -4.84
CA LEU A 336 23.81 2.28 -4.14
C LEU A 336 22.96 2.03 -2.89
N ILE A 337 22.30 0.89 -2.83
CA ILE A 337 21.51 0.46 -1.68
C ILE A 337 22.48 -0.04 -0.63
N GLN A 338 22.49 0.60 0.53
CA GLN A 338 23.14 0.06 1.71
C GLN A 338 22.21 -1.00 2.32
N THR A 339 22.18 -2.20 1.74
CA THR A 339 21.65 -3.36 2.47
C THR A 339 22.54 -3.54 3.69
N GLY A 340 21.94 -3.68 4.87
CA GLY A 340 22.62 -3.72 6.18
C GLY A 340 23.56 -4.90 6.43
N GLY A 341 24.26 -5.39 5.40
CA GLY A 341 25.21 -6.49 5.44
C GLY A 341 26.69 -6.08 5.39
N LYS A 342 27.03 -4.79 5.32
CA LYS A 342 28.41 -4.35 5.64
C LYS A 342 28.49 -4.09 7.13
N ARG A 343 28.74 -5.16 7.88
CA ARG A 343 29.42 -5.10 9.18
C ARG A 343 30.63 -4.17 9.00
N ASN A 344 30.78 -3.21 9.90
CA ASN A 344 31.98 -2.40 10.02
C ASN A 344 33.18 -3.33 10.22
N GLU A 345 33.78 -3.78 9.11
CA GLU A 345 35.13 -4.31 9.06
C GLU A 345 35.98 -3.23 8.43
N LYS A 346 36.36 -2.28 9.27
CA LYS A 346 37.68 -1.63 9.32
C LYS A 346 37.67 -0.57 10.42
N ALA A 347 38.40 -0.93 11.48
CA ALA A 347 39.15 -0.11 12.44
C ALA A 347 38.55 1.23 12.89
#